data_AF-A0A8C5LM78-F1
#
_entry.id   AF-A0A8C5LM78-F1
#
_cell.length_a   1.000
_cell.length_b   1.000
_cell.length_c   1.000
_cell.angle_alpha   90.00
_cell.angle_beta   90.00
_cell.angle_gamma   90.00
#
_symmetry.space_group_name_H-M   'P 1'
#
loop_
_entity.id
_entity.type
_entity.pdbx_description
1 polymer ?
#
loop_
_entity_poly.entity_id
_entity_poly.type
_entity_poly.pdbx_seq_one_letter_code
_entity_poly.pdbx_strand_id
1 'polypeptide(L)'
;MPESVLGSLSSASTGSNRNKARKYRTKALSSQVDESLFGIKKLPKDDTPIVQRIEGGRRKTVSAPLMGHKPETIRIITSDLIRDLIIPTEDPSGKSLIIGSNEFYRIKSAAQVRTKEEREMEMQTLKQEKEAAIVILNAKCHAIRDAQLLEKTLITKELEEEEERLDQLMEVQRQKAIKMQEEIEEKRKHERIRGKQRIIQQMEENAEFRILDEEQRAVEAQQMLQYLEKLQMEDYKELEKKRQEQLEIQKEIKRINAENEKKKMEKKEQEGLIDLRVLEYTKQKIAREAEYEAEQERLKKEKEMEVARLRALQERARDYKAEQDELRAKRNQEAMERSWRQKEKERALMEAETNSMLQRSRLEQVSQKEHFLAVQAERDRAEFERVLRVQQEQIQKERKELDEKTLELKKHAAELRRQVRENEQKQLMTRIDYFEGAKRLQEEARQRRARLDDLKKKKLEELKMAGLPDKYCSMVVRKADIPVA
;
A
#
# COMPACT_ATOMS: atom_id res chain seq x y z
N MET A 1 -42.83 -37.74 -8.20
CA MET A 1 -42.55 -36.84 -9.34
C MET A 1 -41.86 -35.62 -8.76
N PRO A 2 -40.55 -35.42 -8.99
CA PRO A 2 -39.79 -34.43 -8.26
C PRO A 2 -40.00 -33.04 -8.86
N GLU A 3 -40.30 -32.08 -7.99
CA GLU A 3 -40.34 -30.67 -8.30
C GLU A 3 -38.92 -30.11 -8.43
N SER A 4 -38.78 -29.24 -9.40
CA SER A 4 -37.59 -28.59 -9.90
C SER A 4 -36.87 -27.73 -8.85
N VAL A 5 -35.64 -28.12 -8.56
CA VAL A 5 -34.64 -27.32 -7.83
C VAL A 5 -34.12 -26.23 -8.77
N LEU A 6 -34.42 -24.97 -8.47
CA LEU A 6 -33.75 -23.81 -9.07
C LEU A 6 -32.33 -23.72 -8.50
N GLY A 7 -31.37 -24.28 -9.23
CA GLY A 7 -29.94 -24.10 -8.99
C GLY A 7 -29.52 -22.69 -9.36
N SER A 8 -29.25 -21.87 -8.35
CA SER A 8 -28.58 -20.58 -8.50
C SER A 8 -27.13 -20.81 -8.93
N LEU A 9 -26.86 -20.66 -10.23
CA LEU A 9 -25.50 -20.61 -10.77
C LEU A 9 -24.86 -19.27 -10.37
N SER A 10 -24.06 -19.30 -9.29
CA SER A 10 -23.12 -18.23 -9.00
C SER A 10 -22.05 -18.18 -10.08
N SER A 11 -22.04 -17.08 -10.81
CA SER A 11 -20.99 -16.65 -11.72
C SER A 11 -19.65 -16.55 -11.00
N ALA A 12 -18.75 -17.50 -11.26
CA ALA A 12 -17.35 -17.35 -10.93
C ALA A 12 -16.72 -16.35 -11.91
N SER A 13 -16.75 -15.06 -11.54
CA SER A 13 -15.94 -14.04 -12.19
C SER A 13 -14.51 -14.16 -11.69
N THR A 14 -13.66 -14.80 -12.48
CA THR A 14 -12.20 -14.79 -12.29
C THR A 14 -11.66 -13.42 -12.69
N GLY A 15 -11.89 -12.42 -11.85
CA GLY A 15 -11.35 -11.08 -12.00
C GLY A 15 -9.86 -11.07 -11.68
N SER A 16 -9.02 -11.10 -12.70
CA SER A 16 -7.57 -10.95 -12.59
C SER A 16 -7.20 -9.50 -12.22
N ASN A 17 -7.28 -9.14 -10.94
CA ASN A 17 -6.73 -7.89 -10.45
C ASN A 17 -5.22 -8.02 -10.21
N ARG A 18 -4.43 -7.98 -11.29
CA ARG A 18 -3.01 -7.62 -11.23
C ARG A 18 -2.87 -6.10 -11.11
N ASN A 19 -3.27 -5.54 -9.96
CA ASN A 19 -2.83 -4.19 -9.60
C ASN A 19 -1.42 -4.28 -9.01
N LYS A 20 -0.44 -4.18 -9.90
CA LYS A 20 0.97 -4.00 -9.58
C LYS A 20 1.10 -2.61 -8.95
N ALA A 21 0.96 -2.53 -7.63
CA ALA A 21 1.22 -1.32 -6.87
C ALA A 21 2.64 -0.84 -7.20
N ARG A 22 2.73 0.30 -7.89
CA ARG A 22 3.97 1.04 -8.05
C ARG A 22 4.38 1.53 -6.67
N LYS A 23 5.15 0.72 -5.96
CA LYS A 23 5.89 1.15 -4.77
C LYS A 23 6.92 2.17 -5.23
N TYR A 24 6.60 3.45 -5.04
CA TYR A 24 7.62 4.49 -5.08
C TYR A 24 8.55 4.26 -3.89
N ARG A 25 9.78 3.86 -4.18
CA ARG A 25 10.87 3.83 -3.20
C ARG A 25 11.28 5.28 -2.94
N THR A 26 11.02 5.77 -1.73
CA THR A 26 11.49 7.07 -1.26
C THR A 26 13.02 7.08 -1.36
N LYS A 27 13.57 7.96 -2.20
CA LYS A 27 15.01 8.19 -2.26
C LYS A 27 15.42 9.02 -1.03
N ALA A 28 16.56 8.69 -0.44
CA ALA A 28 17.13 9.44 0.67
C ALA A 28 17.28 10.93 0.32
N LEU A 29 17.03 11.81 1.29
CA LEU A 29 17.04 13.26 1.12
C LEU A 29 18.45 13.85 0.85
N SER A 30 19.50 13.07 1.04
CA SER A 30 20.88 13.44 0.73
C SER A 30 21.59 12.28 0.05
N SER A 31 21.93 12.50 -1.22
CA SER A 31 22.76 11.61 -2.01
C SER A 31 24.21 11.90 -1.66
N GLN A 32 24.81 11.13 -0.76
CA GLN A 32 26.25 11.19 -0.53
C GLN A 32 26.91 10.27 -1.57
N VAL A 33 27.15 10.83 -2.76
CA VAL A 33 27.97 10.23 -3.80
C VAL A 33 29.42 10.46 -3.39
N ASP A 34 30.19 9.40 -3.24
CA ASP A 34 31.65 9.50 -3.12
C ASP A 34 32.21 9.86 -4.49
N GLU A 35 32.53 11.14 -4.67
CA GLU A 35 33.09 11.68 -5.92
C GLU A 35 34.55 11.26 -6.16
N SER A 36 35.13 10.41 -5.29
CA SER A 36 36.48 9.86 -5.49
C SER A 36 36.55 8.73 -6.52
N LEU A 37 35.40 8.19 -6.96
CA LEU A 37 35.34 7.04 -7.88
C LEU A 37 35.37 7.43 -9.37
N PHE A 38 35.19 8.71 -9.70
CA PHE A 38 35.27 9.20 -11.08
C PHE A 38 36.33 10.29 -11.19
N GLY A 39 37.56 9.86 -11.48
CA GLY A 39 38.62 10.63 -12.13
C GLY A 39 38.72 12.11 -11.76
N ILE A 40 39.67 12.41 -10.88
CA ILE A 40 40.13 13.77 -10.52
C ILE A 40 40.17 14.67 -11.76
N LYS A 41 39.36 15.74 -11.73
CA LYS A 41 39.45 16.87 -12.66
C LYS A 41 40.87 17.45 -12.60
N LYS A 42 41.57 17.43 -13.73
CA LYS A 42 42.80 18.22 -13.90
C LYS A 42 42.48 19.70 -13.65
N LEU A 43 43.17 20.26 -12.66
CA LEU A 43 43.24 21.69 -12.38
C LEU A 43 43.72 22.44 -13.64
N PRO A 44 43.26 23.67 -13.92
CA PRO A 44 43.80 24.48 -15.01
C PRO A 44 45.25 24.76 -14.68
N LYS A 45 46.17 24.35 -15.55
CA LYS A 45 47.53 24.88 -15.51
C LYS A 45 47.45 26.33 -15.95
N ASP A 46 48.02 27.21 -15.13
CA ASP A 46 48.32 28.58 -15.49
C ASP A 46 49.26 28.59 -16.71
N ASP A 47 48.70 28.69 -17.90
CA ASP A 47 49.44 29.13 -19.09
C ASP A 47 49.64 30.65 -18.98
N THR A 48 50.55 31.04 -18.08
CA THR A 48 51.33 32.26 -18.31
C THR A 48 52.50 31.87 -19.23
N PRO A 49 52.79 32.64 -20.28
CA PRO A 49 53.82 32.26 -21.23
C PRO A 49 55.18 32.29 -20.55
N ILE A 50 55.87 31.14 -20.52
CA ILE A 50 57.32 31.09 -20.30
C ILE A 50 57.97 31.73 -21.51
N VAL A 51 58.13 33.04 -21.45
CA VAL A 51 59.12 33.77 -22.23
C VAL A 51 60.47 33.39 -21.62
N GLN A 52 61.21 32.50 -22.28
CA GLN A 52 62.65 32.41 -22.10
C GLN A 52 63.27 33.75 -22.51
N ARG A 53 63.34 34.67 -21.56
CA ARG A 53 64.20 35.84 -21.60
C ARG A 53 65.56 35.39 -21.10
N ILE A 54 66.39 34.86 -21.99
CA ILE A 54 67.83 34.74 -21.77
C ILE A 54 68.51 35.63 -22.81
N GLU A 55 68.59 36.88 -22.39
CA GLU A 55 69.60 37.91 -22.67
C GLU A 55 70.51 37.72 -23.89
N GLY A 56 70.07 38.26 -25.03
CA GLY A 56 70.87 38.42 -26.24
C GLY A 56 70.64 39.77 -26.92
N GLY A 57 70.45 40.84 -26.14
CA GLY A 57 70.26 42.19 -26.65
C GLY A 57 71.22 43.14 -25.96
N ARG A 58 72.42 43.31 -26.53
CA ARG A 58 73.35 44.37 -26.11
C ARG A 58 72.64 45.72 -26.24
N ARG A 59 72.21 46.26 -25.10
CA ARG A 59 71.86 47.67 -24.94
C ARG A 59 73.08 48.49 -25.35
N LYS A 60 72.94 49.35 -26.35
CA LYS A 60 73.85 50.49 -26.53
C LYS A 60 73.69 51.36 -25.29
N THR A 61 74.63 51.25 -24.36
CA THR A 61 74.80 52.23 -23.29
C THR A 61 75.21 53.53 -23.95
N VAL A 62 74.36 54.54 -23.83
CA VAL A 62 74.71 55.93 -24.10
C VAL A 62 75.78 56.31 -23.09
N SER A 63 76.97 56.63 -23.58
CA SER A 63 78.10 57.11 -22.81
C SER A 63 77.77 58.45 -22.16
N ALA A 64 77.92 58.53 -20.85
CA ALA A 64 78.09 59.80 -20.14
C ALA A 64 79.52 60.33 -20.40
N PRO A 65 79.76 61.66 -20.38
CA PRO A 65 81.08 62.22 -20.68
C PRO A 65 82.09 61.83 -19.61
N LEU A 66 83.26 61.33 -20.03
CA LEU A 66 84.40 61.07 -19.15
C LEU A 66 84.84 62.37 -18.47
N MET A 67 84.87 62.36 -17.13
CA MET A 67 85.71 63.26 -16.34
C MET A 67 87.18 62.87 -16.56
N GLY A 68 88.02 63.86 -16.82
CA GLY A 68 89.37 63.72 -17.36
C GLY A 68 90.30 62.75 -16.63
N HIS A 69 90.81 61.77 -17.38
CA HIS A 69 91.92 60.92 -16.96
C HIS A 69 93.24 61.71 -17.10
N LYS A 70 94.05 61.72 -16.04
CA LYS A 70 95.41 62.29 -16.07
C LYS A 70 96.30 61.41 -16.97
N PRO A 71 97.24 61.99 -17.75
CA PRO A 71 98.16 61.21 -18.57
C PRO A 71 99.06 60.31 -17.71
N GLU A 72 99.23 59.04 -18.11
CA GLU A 72 100.18 58.13 -17.48
C GLU A 72 101.61 58.65 -17.68
N THR A 73 102.32 58.84 -16.57
CA THR A 73 103.70 59.33 -16.52
C THR A 73 104.61 58.24 -15.98
N ILE A 74 105.70 57.95 -16.68
CA ILE A 74 106.75 57.06 -16.16
C ILE A 74 107.83 57.93 -15.51
N ARG A 75 108.12 57.63 -14.24
CA ARG A 75 109.23 58.23 -13.50
C ARG A 75 110.54 57.56 -13.90
N ILE A 76 111.45 58.34 -14.48
CA ILE A 76 112.82 57.88 -14.72
C ILE A 76 113.72 58.49 -13.65
N ILE A 77 114.44 57.63 -12.92
CA ILE A 77 115.41 58.02 -11.89
C ILE A 77 116.80 57.74 -12.44
N THR A 78 117.58 58.79 -12.67
CA THR A 78 119.05 58.68 -12.79
C THR A 78 119.70 59.40 -11.61
N SER A 79 120.99 59.15 -11.36
CA SER A 79 121.67 59.45 -10.09
C SER A 79 121.53 60.88 -9.59
N ASP A 80 121.24 61.85 -10.47
CA ASP A 80 121.29 63.26 -10.11
C ASP A 80 119.98 64.03 -10.43
N LEU A 81 118.94 63.43 -11.06
CA LEU A 81 117.64 64.10 -11.28
C LEU A 81 116.48 63.10 -11.58
N ILE A 82 115.27 63.39 -11.07
CA ILE A 82 114.02 62.66 -11.39
C ILE A 82 113.20 63.47 -12.42
N ARG A 83 112.75 62.84 -13.51
CA ARG A 83 111.85 63.44 -14.51
C ARG A 83 110.62 62.56 -14.73
N ASP A 84 109.46 63.21 -14.90
CA ASP A 84 108.19 62.56 -15.23
C ASP A 84 107.90 62.72 -16.73
N LEU A 85 107.91 61.62 -17.50
CA LEU A 85 107.65 61.60 -18.95
C LEU A 85 106.23 61.09 -19.26
N ILE A 86 105.45 61.86 -20.01
CA ILE A 86 104.06 61.54 -20.41
C ILE A 86 104.05 60.58 -21.61
N ILE A 87 103.33 59.45 -21.50
CA ILE A 87 103.14 58.48 -22.59
C ILE A 87 102.00 58.95 -23.53
N PRO A 88 102.21 59.12 -24.85
CA PRO A 88 101.13 59.36 -25.80
C PRO A 88 100.25 58.11 -25.96
N THR A 89 98.93 58.24 -25.78
CA THR A 89 97.99 57.10 -25.74
C THR A 89 97.41 56.67 -27.09
N GLU A 90 97.78 57.31 -28.20
CA GLU A 90 97.28 56.95 -29.55
C GLU A 90 98.40 56.67 -30.56
N ASP A 91 98.26 55.54 -31.28
CA ASP A 91 99.13 55.12 -32.37
C ASP A 91 98.99 56.03 -33.60
N PRO A 92 100.07 56.58 -34.18
CA PRO A 92 99.98 57.58 -35.24
C PRO A 92 99.58 57.04 -36.63
N SER A 93 99.33 55.73 -36.81
CA SER A 93 99.14 55.10 -38.14
C SER A 93 97.73 54.52 -38.44
N GLY A 94 96.83 54.37 -37.46
CA GLY A 94 95.42 54.01 -37.68
C GLY A 94 95.09 52.73 -38.49
N LYS A 95 95.98 51.73 -38.57
CA LYS A 95 95.78 50.49 -39.38
C LYS A 95 95.84 49.17 -38.59
N SER A 96 95.36 49.15 -37.35
CA SER A 96 95.26 47.91 -36.55
C SER A 96 93.79 47.57 -36.28
N LEU A 97 93.37 46.35 -36.65
CA LEU A 97 92.02 45.83 -36.40
C LEU A 97 92.08 44.86 -35.21
N ILE A 98 91.55 45.27 -34.06
CA ILE A 98 91.50 44.44 -32.85
C ILE A 98 90.26 43.53 -32.92
N ILE A 99 90.47 42.27 -33.31
CA ILE A 99 89.42 41.24 -33.33
C ILE A 99 89.53 40.38 -32.06
N GLY A 100 88.39 40.04 -31.44
CA GLY A 100 88.36 39.15 -30.28
C GLY A 100 88.79 37.72 -30.64
N SER A 101 89.49 37.03 -29.73
CA SER A 101 90.08 35.71 -29.97
C SER A 101 89.09 34.69 -30.54
N ASN A 102 87.84 34.70 -30.07
CA ASN A 102 86.79 33.79 -30.54
C ASN A 102 86.40 34.04 -32.01
N GLU A 103 86.39 35.31 -32.43
CA GLU A 103 86.07 35.69 -33.79
C GLU A 103 87.25 35.41 -34.73
N PHE A 104 88.48 35.56 -34.24
CA PHE A 104 89.69 35.12 -34.93
C PHE A 104 89.68 33.61 -35.19
N TYR A 105 89.41 32.77 -34.18
CA TYR A 105 89.37 31.32 -34.38
C TYR A 105 88.21 30.88 -35.28
N ARG A 106 87.03 31.50 -35.17
CA ARG A 106 85.88 31.23 -36.06
C ARG A 106 86.20 31.55 -37.52
N ILE A 107 86.83 32.71 -37.77
CA ILE A 107 87.24 33.11 -39.13
C ILE A 107 88.35 32.19 -39.64
N LYS A 108 89.32 31.82 -38.79
CA LYS A 108 90.40 30.88 -39.13
C LYS A 108 89.87 29.49 -39.49
N SER A 109 88.90 28.96 -38.75
CA SER A 109 88.28 27.66 -39.05
C SER A 109 87.38 27.71 -40.29
N ALA A 110 86.68 28.83 -40.53
CA ALA A 110 85.81 28.99 -41.70
C ALA A 110 86.58 29.27 -43.01
N ALA A 111 87.77 29.89 -42.92
CA ALA A 111 88.64 30.17 -44.05
C ALA A 111 89.43 28.93 -44.54
N GLN A 112 89.48 27.86 -43.75
CA GLN A 112 90.13 26.61 -44.16
C GLN A 112 89.28 25.90 -45.22
N VAL A 113 89.68 26.03 -46.49
CA VAL A 113 89.04 25.34 -47.63
C VAL A 113 89.44 23.87 -47.60
N ARG A 114 88.54 23.02 -47.11
CA ARG A 114 88.74 21.57 -47.04
C ARG A 114 88.79 20.93 -48.42
N THR A 115 89.59 19.87 -48.53
CA THR A 115 89.72 19.07 -49.75
C THR A 115 88.41 18.31 -50.04
N LYS A 116 88.20 17.83 -51.27
CA LYS A 116 86.97 17.10 -51.63
C LYS A 116 86.81 15.81 -50.81
N GLU A 117 87.92 15.12 -50.57
CA GLU A 117 87.97 13.86 -49.82
C GLU A 117 87.57 14.05 -48.34
N GLU A 118 88.02 15.11 -47.68
CA GLU A 118 87.63 15.44 -46.30
C GLU A 118 86.12 15.71 -46.17
N ARG A 119 85.53 16.40 -47.15
CA ARG A 119 84.08 16.64 -47.18
C ARG A 119 83.28 15.35 -47.39
N GLU A 120 83.78 14.44 -48.21
CA GLU A 120 83.13 13.15 -48.46
C GLU A 120 83.21 12.24 -47.23
N MET A 121 84.36 12.19 -46.56
CA MET A 121 84.51 11.46 -45.29
C MET A 121 83.59 12.02 -44.21
N GLU A 122 83.50 13.34 -44.05
CA GLU A 122 82.56 13.95 -43.10
C GLU A 122 81.08 13.70 -43.47
N MET A 123 80.77 13.65 -44.76
CA MET A 123 79.42 13.30 -45.20
C MET A 123 79.11 11.83 -44.89
N GLN A 124 80.08 10.94 -45.00
CA GLN A 124 79.94 9.52 -44.64
C GLN A 124 79.79 9.36 -43.12
N THR A 125 80.59 10.05 -42.31
CA THR A 125 80.46 10.01 -40.84
C THR A 125 79.11 10.59 -40.40
N LEU A 126 78.67 11.72 -40.96
CA LEU A 126 77.34 12.30 -40.67
C LEU A 126 76.18 11.38 -41.09
N LYS A 127 76.34 10.59 -42.17
CA LYS A 127 75.34 9.59 -42.57
C LYS A 127 75.31 8.44 -41.55
N GLN A 128 76.47 7.93 -41.15
CA GLN A 128 76.57 6.88 -40.12
C GLN A 128 76.02 7.34 -38.78
N GLU A 129 76.28 8.58 -38.36
CA GLU A 129 75.71 9.18 -37.15
C GLU A 129 74.18 9.27 -37.22
N LYS A 130 73.63 9.65 -38.38
CA LYS A 130 72.17 9.69 -38.59
C LYS A 130 71.55 8.29 -38.59
N GLU A 131 72.18 7.33 -39.23
CA GLU A 131 71.72 5.93 -39.23
C GLU A 131 71.75 5.34 -37.82
N ALA A 132 72.83 5.57 -37.08
CA ALA A 132 72.94 5.19 -35.66
C ALA A 132 71.85 5.87 -34.81
N ALA A 133 71.58 7.16 -35.03
CA ALA A 133 70.52 7.89 -34.33
C ALA A 133 69.13 7.31 -34.61
N ILE A 134 68.84 6.88 -35.85
CA ILE A 134 67.59 6.21 -36.22
C ILE A 134 67.45 4.87 -35.50
N VAL A 135 68.51 4.06 -35.46
CA VAL A 135 68.51 2.77 -34.74
C VAL A 135 68.29 2.98 -33.25
N ILE A 136 68.95 3.96 -32.64
CA ILE A 136 68.78 4.31 -31.23
C ILE A 136 67.35 4.77 -30.94
N LEU A 137 66.76 5.59 -31.83
CA LEU A 137 65.39 6.05 -31.67
C LEU A 137 64.39 4.88 -31.76
N ASN A 138 64.58 3.97 -32.71
CA ASN A 138 63.75 2.78 -32.82
C ASN A 138 63.87 1.91 -31.57
N ALA A 139 65.07 1.69 -31.05
CA ALA A 139 65.28 0.94 -29.80
C ALA A 139 64.56 1.59 -28.60
N LYS A 140 64.59 2.94 -28.51
CA LYS A 140 63.82 3.68 -27.49
C LYS A 140 62.30 3.49 -27.66
N CYS A 141 61.80 3.56 -28.90
CA CYS A 141 60.39 3.31 -29.19
C CYS A 141 59.96 1.88 -28.83
N HIS A 142 60.82 0.88 -29.07
CA HIS A 142 60.57 -0.51 -28.67
C HIS A 142 60.52 -0.65 -27.15
N ALA A 143 61.49 -0.07 -26.42
CA ALA A 143 61.49 -0.11 -24.96
C ALA A 143 60.24 0.55 -24.35
N ILE A 144 59.76 1.66 -24.91
CA ILE A 144 58.53 2.31 -24.47
C ILE A 144 57.31 1.41 -24.78
N ARG A 145 57.27 0.79 -25.97
CA ARG A 145 56.18 -0.12 -26.35
C ARG A 145 56.11 -1.33 -25.42
N ASP A 146 57.25 -1.92 -25.07
CA ASP A 146 57.31 -3.09 -24.19
C ASP A 146 56.86 -2.72 -22.76
N ALA A 147 57.27 -1.55 -22.26
CA ALA A 147 56.78 -1.02 -20.99
C ALA A 147 55.26 -0.78 -21.00
N GLN A 148 54.71 -0.21 -22.08
CA GLN A 148 53.26 -0.02 -22.24
C GLN A 148 52.50 -1.35 -22.32
N LEU A 149 53.10 -2.38 -22.92
CA LEU A 149 52.49 -3.70 -22.99
C LEU A 149 52.41 -4.34 -21.60
N LEU A 150 53.48 -4.24 -20.81
CA LEU A 150 53.51 -4.69 -19.41
C LEU A 150 52.48 -3.94 -18.56
N GLU A 151 52.41 -2.61 -18.68
CA GLU A 151 51.40 -1.80 -17.99
C GLU A 151 49.97 -2.23 -18.38
N LYS A 152 49.70 -2.42 -19.67
CA LYS A 152 48.39 -2.89 -20.14
C LYS A 152 48.02 -4.26 -19.54
N THR A 153 48.97 -5.19 -19.51
CA THR A 153 48.74 -6.54 -18.94
C THR A 153 48.55 -6.52 -17.42
N LEU A 154 49.19 -5.58 -16.72
CA LEU A 154 48.94 -5.37 -15.29
C LEU A 154 47.54 -4.79 -15.07
N ILE A 155 47.17 -3.76 -15.83
CA ILE A 155 45.84 -3.13 -15.76
C ILE A 155 44.74 -4.16 -16.04
N THR A 156 44.91 -5.04 -17.03
CA THR A 156 43.90 -6.07 -17.32
C THR A 156 43.75 -7.06 -16.16
N LYS A 157 44.85 -7.44 -15.51
CA LYS A 157 44.80 -8.34 -14.35
C LYS A 157 44.13 -7.68 -13.14
N GLU A 158 44.47 -6.43 -12.85
CA GLU A 158 43.83 -5.68 -11.75
C GLU A 158 42.33 -5.49 -12.00
N LEU A 159 41.92 -5.30 -13.27
CA LEU A 159 40.51 -5.25 -13.65
C LEU A 159 39.82 -6.60 -13.48
N GLU A 160 40.43 -7.70 -13.92
CA GLU A 160 39.91 -9.06 -13.75
C GLU A 160 39.73 -9.41 -12.25
N GLU A 161 40.71 -9.06 -11.40
CA GLU A 161 40.64 -9.29 -9.95
C GLU A 161 39.51 -8.48 -9.28
N GLU A 162 39.31 -7.22 -9.68
CA GLU A 162 38.20 -6.41 -9.16
C GLU A 162 36.83 -6.86 -9.72
N GLU A 163 36.75 -7.34 -10.96
CA GLU A 163 35.56 -7.99 -11.50
C GLU A 163 35.20 -9.25 -10.70
N GLU A 164 36.16 -10.12 -10.42
CA GLU A 164 35.95 -11.32 -9.59
C GLU A 164 35.49 -10.96 -8.17
N ARG A 165 36.07 -9.91 -7.58
CA ARG A 165 35.68 -9.42 -6.25
C ARG A 165 34.24 -8.89 -6.25
N LEU A 166 33.85 -8.15 -7.28
CA LEU A 166 32.48 -7.66 -7.45
C LEU A 166 31.49 -8.81 -7.65
N ASP A 167 31.83 -9.82 -8.44
CA ASP A 167 31.02 -11.00 -8.65
C ASP A 167 30.80 -11.79 -7.36
N GLN A 168 31.85 -11.96 -6.54
CA GLN A 168 31.75 -12.57 -5.22
C GLN A 168 30.81 -11.76 -4.30
N LEU A 169 30.93 -10.43 -4.30
CA LEU A 169 30.06 -9.56 -3.52
C LEU A 169 28.59 -9.69 -3.97
N MET A 170 28.36 -9.74 -5.28
CA MET A 170 27.03 -9.90 -5.87
C MET A 170 26.42 -11.26 -5.52
N GLU A 171 27.21 -12.35 -5.54
CA GLU A 171 26.74 -13.67 -5.15
C GLU A 171 26.41 -13.75 -3.67
N VAL A 172 27.20 -13.12 -2.80
CA VAL A 172 26.89 -13.01 -1.37
C VAL A 172 25.60 -12.21 -1.16
N GLN A 173 25.37 -11.13 -1.89
CA GLN A 173 24.11 -10.38 -1.83
C GLN A 173 22.94 -11.22 -2.33
N ARG A 174 23.10 -11.99 -3.41
CA ARG A 174 22.09 -12.91 -3.93
C ARG A 174 21.72 -13.96 -2.90
N GLN A 175 22.70 -14.60 -2.26
CA GLN A 175 22.48 -15.60 -1.22
C GLN A 175 21.79 -15.00 0.01
N LYS A 176 22.17 -13.78 0.43
CA LYS A 176 21.47 -13.07 1.51
C LYS A 176 20.01 -12.79 1.15
N ALA A 177 19.74 -12.37 -0.09
CA ALA A 177 18.36 -12.14 -0.55
C ALA A 177 17.53 -13.43 -0.56
N ILE A 178 18.12 -14.56 -0.97
CA ILE A 178 17.46 -15.87 -0.93
C ILE A 178 17.15 -16.27 0.51
N LYS A 179 18.12 -16.17 1.44
CA LYS A 179 17.90 -16.48 2.87
C LYS A 179 16.79 -15.62 3.48
N MET A 180 16.79 -14.32 3.22
CA MET A 180 15.72 -13.42 3.68
C MET A 180 14.35 -13.83 3.12
N GLN A 181 14.29 -14.27 1.87
CA GLN A 181 13.06 -14.75 1.25
C GLN A 181 12.59 -16.07 1.86
N GLU A 182 13.50 -17.01 2.11
CA GLU A 182 13.23 -18.28 2.80
C GLU A 182 12.68 -18.03 4.21
N GLU A 183 13.28 -17.13 5.00
CA GLU A 183 12.78 -16.76 6.33
C GLU A 183 11.34 -16.20 6.29
N ILE A 184 11.00 -15.40 5.27
CA ILE A 184 9.65 -14.88 5.08
C ILE A 184 8.68 -16.02 4.75
N GLU A 185 9.10 -16.96 3.91
CA GLU A 185 8.29 -18.13 3.54
C GLU A 185 8.08 -19.08 4.71
N GLU A 186 9.10 -19.30 5.54
CA GLU A 186 8.98 -20.06 6.77
C GLU A 186 7.99 -19.41 7.73
N LYS A 187 8.07 -18.09 7.96
CA LYS A 187 7.10 -17.38 8.80
C LYS A 187 5.68 -17.54 8.29
N ARG A 188 5.45 -17.40 6.98
CA ARG A 188 4.13 -17.66 6.36
C ARG A 188 3.68 -19.10 6.53
N LYS A 189 4.58 -20.07 6.44
CA LYS A 189 4.28 -21.49 6.66
C LYS A 189 3.86 -21.73 8.12
N HIS A 190 4.57 -21.14 9.09
CA HIS A 190 4.21 -21.21 10.51
C HIS A 190 2.84 -20.59 10.77
N GLU A 191 2.54 -19.42 10.18
CA GLU A 191 1.22 -18.79 10.28
C GLU A 191 0.10 -19.68 9.70
N ARG A 192 0.35 -20.33 8.55
CA ARG A 192 -0.61 -21.30 7.97
C ARG A 192 -0.83 -22.50 8.88
N ILE A 193 0.23 -23.05 9.47
CA ILE A 193 0.14 -24.16 10.42
C ILE A 193 -0.65 -23.74 11.66
N ARG A 194 -0.38 -22.56 12.21
CA ARG A 194 -1.12 -22.01 13.35
C ARG A 194 -2.60 -21.78 13.01
N GLY A 195 -2.88 -21.27 11.82
CA GLY A 195 -4.25 -21.13 11.31
C GLY A 195 -4.96 -22.48 11.19
N LYS A 196 -4.30 -23.48 10.59
CA LYS A 196 -4.82 -24.85 10.51
C LYS A 196 -5.10 -25.45 11.89
N GLN A 197 -4.19 -25.27 12.86
CA GLN A 197 -4.36 -25.77 14.23
C GLN A 197 -5.58 -25.15 14.90
N ARG A 198 -5.82 -23.85 14.76
CA ARG A 198 -7.03 -23.20 15.29
C ARG A 198 -8.30 -23.76 14.68
N ILE A 199 -8.31 -24.03 13.37
CA ILE A 199 -9.48 -24.61 12.70
C ILE A 199 -9.73 -26.03 13.21
N ILE A 200 -8.68 -26.83 13.40
CA ILE A 200 -8.80 -28.18 13.98
C ILE A 200 -9.38 -28.10 15.39
N GLN A 201 -8.87 -27.21 16.23
CA GLN A 201 -9.41 -26.98 17.59
C GLN A 201 -10.90 -26.59 17.54
N GLN A 202 -11.29 -25.68 16.65
CA GLN A 202 -12.71 -25.33 16.47
C GLN A 202 -13.57 -26.51 15.99
N MET A 203 -13.02 -27.39 15.15
CA MET A 203 -13.73 -28.59 14.70
C MET A 203 -13.89 -29.60 15.84
N GLU A 204 -12.88 -29.75 16.69
CA GLU A 204 -12.92 -30.58 17.90
C GLU A 204 -13.95 -30.03 18.89
N GLU A 205 -13.89 -28.74 19.24
CA GLU A 205 -14.87 -28.07 20.11
C GLU A 205 -16.30 -28.24 19.57
N ASN A 206 -16.51 -28.00 18.27
CA ASN A 206 -17.82 -28.20 17.65
C ASN A 206 -18.27 -29.67 17.63
N ALA A 207 -17.35 -30.63 17.57
CA ALA A 207 -17.68 -32.04 17.69
C ALA A 207 -18.10 -32.38 19.13
N GLU A 208 -17.39 -31.87 20.13
CA GLU A 208 -17.73 -32.03 21.55
C GLU A 208 -19.10 -31.41 21.85
N PHE A 209 -19.39 -30.19 21.36
CA PHE A 209 -20.71 -29.58 21.51
C PHE A 209 -21.82 -30.43 20.89
N ARG A 210 -21.60 -31.03 19.72
CA ARG A 210 -22.59 -31.94 19.11
C ARG A 210 -22.84 -33.19 19.95
N ILE A 211 -21.79 -33.79 20.51
CA ILE A 211 -21.91 -34.94 21.40
C ILE A 211 -22.71 -34.54 22.65
N LEU A 212 -22.41 -33.38 23.24
CA LEU A 212 -23.09 -32.89 24.43
C LEU A 212 -24.58 -32.61 24.17
N ASP A 213 -24.93 -32.02 23.02
CA ASP A 213 -26.32 -31.83 22.59
C ASP A 213 -27.05 -33.17 22.38
N GLU A 214 -26.38 -34.16 21.79
CA GLU A 214 -26.94 -35.51 21.62
C GLU A 214 -27.17 -36.20 22.97
N GLU A 215 -26.24 -36.05 23.91
CA GLU A 215 -26.39 -36.53 25.29
C GLU A 215 -27.57 -35.85 26.00
N GLN A 216 -27.73 -34.54 25.86
CA GLN A 216 -28.87 -33.80 26.41
C GLN A 216 -30.19 -34.32 25.85
N ARG A 217 -30.30 -34.50 24.53
CA ARG A 217 -31.50 -35.08 23.90
C ARG A 217 -31.77 -36.50 24.38
N ALA A 218 -30.73 -37.30 24.59
CA ALA A 218 -30.89 -38.66 25.12
C ALA A 218 -31.43 -38.64 26.55
N VAL A 219 -30.94 -37.73 27.40
CA VAL A 219 -31.46 -37.53 28.76
C VAL A 219 -32.92 -37.07 28.75
N GLU A 220 -33.26 -36.08 27.91
CA GLU A 220 -34.64 -35.61 27.75
C GLU A 220 -35.56 -36.74 27.26
N ALA A 221 -35.12 -37.54 26.29
CA ALA A 221 -35.87 -38.69 25.80
C ALA A 221 -36.09 -39.73 26.89
N GLN A 222 -35.09 -40.01 27.73
CA GLN A 222 -35.23 -40.90 28.88
C GLN A 222 -36.22 -40.35 29.92
N GLN A 223 -36.17 -39.05 30.22
CA GLN A 223 -37.12 -38.41 31.12
C GLN A 223 -38.56 -38.48 30.57
N MET A 224 -38.74 -38.27 29.27
CA MET A 224 -40.04 -38.43 28.60
C MET A 224 -40.56 -39.86 28.66
N LEU A 225 -39.70 -40.87 28.48
CA LEU A 225 -40.05 -42.28 28.63
C LEU A 225 -40.49 -42.60 30.06
N GLN A 226 -39.75 -42.13 31.07
CA GLN A 226 -40.13 -42.31 32.48
C GLN A 226 -41.46 -41.62 32.81
N TYR A 227 -41.72 -40.45 32.22
CA TYR A 227 -43.00 -39.77 32.39
C TYR A 227 -44.16 -40.56 31.76
N LEU A 228 -43.95 -41.09 30.54
CA LEU A 228 -44.94 -41.93 29.87
C LEU A 228 -45.21 -43.22 30.65
N GLU A 229 -44.17 -43.85 31.19
CA GLU A 229 -44.31 -45.04 32.04
C GLU A 229 -45.14 -44.74 33.31
N LYS A 230 -44.92 -43.59 33.96
CA LYS A 230 -45.74 -43.16 35.11
C LYS A 230 -47.21 -43.00 34.73
N LEU A 231 -47.50 -42.35 33.60
CA LEU A 231 -48.87 -42.21 33.10
C LEU A 231 -49.51 -43.57 32.83
N GLN A 232 -48.79 -44.48 32.16
CA GLN A 232 -49.29 -45.83 31.92
C GLN A 232 -49.60 -46.56 33.23
N MET A 233 -48.74 -46.43 34.25
CA MET A 233 -48.97 -47.04 35.56
C MET A 233 -50.16 -46.43 36.30
N GLU A 234 -50.42 -45.13 36.15
CA GLU A 234 -51.62 -44.48 36.66
C GLU A 234 -52.88 -44.98 35.96
N ASP A 235 -52.86 -45.08 34.62
CA ASP A 235 -53.96 -45.63 33.82
C ASP A 235 -54.27 -47.09 34.22
N TYR A 236 -53.24 -47.92 34.43
CA TYR A 236 -53.41 -49.30 34.92
C TYR A 236 -54.07 -49.35 36.30
N LYS A 237 -53.66 -48.47 37.22
CA LYS A 237 -54.27 -48.39 38.56
C LYS A 237 -55.73 -47.93 38.50
N GLU A 238 -56.06 -46.98 37.62
CA GLU A 238 -57.45 -46.58 37.41
C GLU A 238 -58.29 -47.73 36.83
N LEU A 239 -57.74 -48.48 35.89
CA LEU A 239 -58.40 -49.65 35.32
C LEU A 239 -58.64 -50.73 36.37
N GLU A 240 -57.65 -50.98 37.25
CA GLU A 240 -57.80 -51.89 38.39
C GLU A 240 -58.88 -51.43 39.36
N LYS A 241 -58.91 -50.14 39.73
CA LYS A 241 -59.97 -49.57 40.59
C LYS A 241 -61.35 -49.74 39.95
N LYS A 242 -61.52 -49.38 38.68
CA LYS A 242 -62.78 -49.57 37.94
C LYS A 242 -63.20 -51.04 37.93
N ARG A 243 -62.25 -51.97 37.77
CA ARG A 243 -62.52 -53.42 37.83
C ARG A 243 -62.95 -53.88 39.23
N GLN A 244 -62.33 -53.35 40.28
CA GLN A 244 -62.71 -53.61 41.67
C GLN A 244 -64.11 -53.07 41.98
N GLU A 245 -64.41 -51.83 41.60
CA GLU A 245 -65.74 -51.22 41.71
C GLU A 245 -66.79 -52.05 40.96
N GLN A 246 -66.50 -52.51 39.74
CA GLN A 246 -67.38 -53.40 38.99
C GLN A 246 -67.64 -54.72 39.73
N LEU A 247 -66.62 -55.33 40.36
CA LEU A 247 -66.77 -56.56 41.13
C LEU A 247 -67.60 -56.33 42.40
N GLU A 248 -67.45 -55.20 43.07
CA GLU A 248 -68.26 -54.82 44.23
C GLU A 248 -69.72 -54.61 43.85
N ILE A 249 -69.98 -53.88 42.77
CA ILE A 249 -71.33 -53.70 42.21
C ILE A 249 -71.94 -55.07 41.85
N GLN A 250 -71.18 -55.95 41.21
CA GLN A 250 -71.66 -57.30 40.89
C GLN A 250 -71.99 -58.14 42.14
N LYS A 251 -71.20 -58.04 43.21
CA LYS A 251 -71.49 -58.71 44.49
C LYS A 251 -72.77 -58.16 45.11
N GLU A 252 -72.97 -56.85 45.06
CA GLU A 252 -74.16 -56.21 45.62
C GLU A 252 -75.43 -56.57 44.83
N ILE A 253 -75.37 -56.58 43.49
CA ILE A 253 -76.46 -57.06 42.63
C ILE A 253 -76.80 -58.52 42.97
N LYS A 254 -75.80 -59.38 43.16
CA LYS A 254 -76.03 -60.79 43.54
C LYS A 254 -76.71 -60.91 44.91
N ARG A 255 -76.34 -60.09 45.89
CA ARG A 255 -77.00 -60.04 47.21
C ARG A 255 -78.47 -59.61 47.09
N ILE A 256 -78.73 -58.50 46.40
CA ILE A 256 -80.09 -57.98 46.18
C ILE A 256 -80.95 -59.00 45.42
N ASN A 257 -80.39 -59.68 44.41
CA ASN A 257 -81.10 -60.73 43.69
C ASN A 257 -81.43 -61.93 44.57
N ALA A 258 -80.51 -62.39 45.43
CA ALA A 258 -80.76 -63.47 46.37
C ALA A 258 -81.82 -63.09 47.42
N GLU A 259 -81.83 -61.84 47.91
CA GLU A 259 -82.88 -61.33 48.80
C GLU A 259 -84.24 -61.26 48.11
N ASN A 260 -84.27 -60.83 46.84
CA ASN A 260 -85.49 -60.80 46.05
C ASN A 260 -86.04 -62.20 45.75
N GLU A 261 -85.16 -63.18 45.48
CA GLU A 261 -85.57 -64.58 45.33
C GLU A 261 -86.16 -65.14 46.63
N LYS A 262 -85.55 -64.88 47.79
CA LYS A 262 -86.11 -65.27 49.10
C LYS A 262 -87.48 -64.67 49.33
N LYS A 263 -87.64 -63.35 49.13
CA LYS A 263 -88.95 -62.67 49.24
C LYS A 263 -89.98 -63.24 48.27
N LYS A 264 -89.57 -63.69 47.09
CA LYS A 264 -90.45 -64.35 46.10
C LYS A 264 -90.87 -65.75 46.57
N MET A 265 -89.97 -66.51 47.19
CA MET A 265 -90.30 -67.81 47.78
C MET A 265 -91.24 -67.67 48.98
N GLU A 266 -91.00 -66.70 49.87
CA GLU A 266 -91.88 -66.39 51.00
C GLU A 266 -93.30 -66.00 50.53
N LYS A 267 -93.41 -65.20 49.47
CA LYS A 267 -94.71 -64.87 48.86
C LYS A 267 -95.41 -66.10 48.28
N LYS A 268 -94.69 -66.99 47.61
CA LYS A 268 -95.26 -68.24 47.09
C LYS A 268 -95.73 -69.17 48.21
N GLU A 269 -95.03 -69.22 49.33
CA GLU A 269 -95.44 -69.99 50.51
C GLU A 269 -96.72 -69.40 51.14
N GLN A 270 -96.83 -68.06 51.19
CA GLN A 270 -98.04 -67.36 51.62
C GLN A 270 -99.22 -67.59 50.67
N GLU A 271 -98.99 -67.53 49.34
CA GLU A 271 -99.98 -67.83 48.32
C GLU A 271 -100.45 -69.30 48.42
N GLY A 272 -99.54 -70.26 48.61
CA GLY A 272 -99.89 -71.67 48.79
C GLY A 272 -100.75 -71.93 50.03
N LEU A 273 -100.51 -71.23 51.14
CA LEU A 273 -101.34 -71.30 52.35
C LEU A 273 -102.74 -70.70 52.12
N ILE A 274 -102.86 -69.66 51.30
CA ILE A 274 -104.14 -69.05 50.90
C ILE A 274 -104.90 -69.99 49.96
N ASP A 275 -104.22 -70.60 48.98
CA ASP A 275 -104.82 -71.50 48.00
C ASP A 275 -105.36 -72.78 48.64
N LEU A 276 -104.68 -73.35 49.64
CA LEU A 276 -105.19 -74.49 50.41
C LEU A 276 -106.48 -74.13 51.16
N ARG A 277 -106.56 -72.92 51.72
CA ARG A 277 -107.73 -72.42 52.44
C ARG A 277 -108.89 -72.07 51.48
N VAL A 278 -108.58 -71.65 50.25
CA VAL A 278 -109.55 -71.44 49.17
C VAL A 278 -110.04 -72.78 48.59
N LEU A 279 -109.20 -73.80 48.50
CA LEU A 279 -109.59 -75.14 48.03
C LEU A 279 -110.58 -75.84 48.99
N GLU A 280 -110.38 -75.73 50.30
CA GLU A 280 -111.33 -76.26 51.28
C GLU A 280 -112.68 -75.52 51.23
N TYR A 281 -112.66 -74.20 51.00
CA TYR A 281 -113.86 -73.38 50.87
C TYR A 281 -114.60 -73.63 49.55
N THR A 282 -113.88 -73.80 48.43
CA THR A 282 -114.46 -74.03 47.10
C THR A 282 -115.03 -75.43 46.95
N LYS A 283 -114.43 -76.46 47.55
CA LYS A 283 -114.96 -77.84 47.56
C LYS A 283 -116.32 -77.95 48.27
N GLN A 284 -116.56 -77.11 49.28
CA GLN A 284 -117.84 -77.02 50.00
C GLN A 284 -118.89 -76.11 49.31
N LYS A 285 -118.45 -75.31 48.33
CA LYS A 285 -119.29 -74.39 47.55
C LYS A 285 -119.73 -75.02 46.21
N ILE A 286 -118.83 -75.74 45.52
CA ILE A 286 -119.09 -76.43 44.25
C ILE A 286 -120.17 -77.52 44.39
N ALA A 287 -120.27 -78.19 45.54
CA ALA A 287 -121.32 -79.17 45.82
C ALA A 287 -122.73 -78.55 46.01
N ARG A 288 -122.82 -77.23 46.21
CA ARG A 288 -124.10 -76.48 46.34
C ARG A 288 -124.44 -75.65 45.10
N GLU A 289 -123.46 -75.32 44.25
CA GLU A 289 -123.66 -74.50 43.04
C GLU A 289 -123.90 -75.35 41.77
N ALA A 290 -123.47 -76.62 41.75
CA ALA A 290 -123.74 -77.56 40.65
C ALA A 290 -125.25 -77.87 40.44
N GLU A 291 -126.07 -77.70 41.47
CA GLU A 291 -127.53 -77.84 41.39
C GLU A 291 -128.23 -76.57 40.86
N TYR A 292 -127.54 -75.43 40.81
CA TYR A 292 -128.08 -74.11 40.43
C TYR A 292 -127.51 -73.56 39.09
N GLU A 293 -126.35 -74.03 38.63
CA GLU A 293 -125.68 -73.51 37.42
C GLU A 293 -126.25 -74.00 36.08
N ALA A 294 -127.01 -75.10 36.06
CA ALA A 294 -127.70 -75.55 34.84
C ALA A 294 -128.81 -74.58 34.37
N GLU A 295 -129.33 -73.71 35.25
CA GLU A 295 -130.43 -72.79 34.91
C GLU A 295 -130.00 -71.39 34.45
N GLN A 296 -128.76 -70.92 34.70
CA GLN A 296 -128.39 -69.50 34.46
C GLN A 296 -127.44 -69.22 33.27
N GLU A 297 -126.89 -70.22 32.58
CA GLU A 297 -125.98 -70.01 31.44
C GLU A 297 -126.62 -69.39 30.18
N ARG A 298 -127.96 -69.21 30.16
CA ARG A 298 -128.66 -68.56 29.04
C ARG A 298 -128.59 -67.03 29.06
N LEU A 299 -128.21 -66.40 30.17
CA LEU A 299 -128.32 -64.94 30.37
C LEU A 299 -126.99 -64.15 30.28
N LYS A 300 -125.83 -64.81 30.17
CA LYS A 300 -124.50 -64.14 30.26
C LYS A 300 -123.92 -63.61 28.95
N LYS A 301 -124.49 -63.92 27.78
CA LYS A 301 -123.98 -63.48 26.47
C LYS A 301 -124.30 -62.01 26.11
N GLU A 302 -125.11 -61.31 26.90
CA GLU A 302 -125.46 -59.90 26.64
C GLU A 302 -124.53 -58.86 27.30
N LYS A 303 -123.75 -59.23 28.33
CA LYS A 303 -122.93 -58.27 29.11
C LYS A 303 -121.49 -58.06 28.59
N GLU A 304 -121.10 -58.78 27.54
CA GLU A 304 -119.74 -58.70 26.97
C GLU A 304 -119.54 -57.44 26.09
N MET A 305 -120.63 -56.82 25.60
CA MET A 305 -120.57 -55.59 24.80
C MET A 305 -120.25 -54.33 25.60
N GLU A 306 -120.34 -54.37 26.94
CA GLU A 306 -120.09 -53.20 27.81
C GLU A 306 -118.59 -52.96 28.07
N VAL A 307 -117.72 -53.97 27.90
CA VAL A 307 -116.28 -53.87 28.20
C VAL A 307 -115.50 -53.19 27.06
N ALA A 308 -116.05 -53.13 25.84
CA ALA A 308 -115.44 -52.43 24.71
C ALA A 308 -115.44 -50.89 24.86
N ARG A 309 -116.41 -50.35 25.60
CA ARG A 309 -116.58 -48.89 25.78
C ARG A 309 -115.55 -48.26 26.72
N LEU A 310 -114.97 -49.04 27.64
CA LEU A 310 -114.01 -48.56 28.65
C LEU A 310 -112.55 -48.47 28.14
N ARG A 311 -112.22 -49.07 26.99
CA ARG A 311 -110.88 -48.91 26.36
C ARG A 311 -110.72 -47.61 25.56
N ALA A 312 -111.79 -47.09 24.97
CA ALA A 312 -111.75 -45.86 24.16
C ALA A 312 -111.53 -44.57 25.00
N LEU A 313 -111.79 -44.62 26.32
CA LEU A 313 -111.61 -43.47 27.21
C LEU A 313 -110.15 -43.32 27.71
N GLN A 314 -109.39 -44.41 27.76
CA GLN A 314 -107.99 -44.40 28.24
C GLN A 314 -106.98 -43.93 27.19
N GLU A 315 -107.33 -43.97 25.90
CA GLU A 315 -106.46 -43.57 24.79
C GLU A 315 -106.25 -42.05 24.77
N ARG A 316 -107.31 -41.26 24.96
CA ARG A 316 -107.24 -39.77 25.04
C ARG A 316 -106.41 -39.25 26.22
N ALA A 317 -106.32 -39.99 27.31
CA ALA A 317 -105.49 -39.62 28.47
C ALA A 317 -103.99 -39.84 28.22
N ARG A 318 -103.63 -40.73 27.29
CA ARG A 318 -102.24 -40.93 26.83
C ARG A 318 -101.81 -39.85 25.85
N ASP A 319 -102.72 -39.43 24.97
CA ASP A 319 -102.46 -38.37 23.98
C ASP A 319 -102.20 -37.01 24.65
N TYR A 320 -102.94 -36.65 25.70
CA TYR A 320 -102.70 -35.42 26.48
C TYR A 320 -101.32 -35.39 27.18
N LYS A 321 -100.80 -36.56 27.58
CA LYS A 321 -99.47 -36.68 28.21
C LYS A 321 -98.35 -36.59 27.16
N ALA A 322 -98.58 -37.12 25.96
CA ALA A 322 -97.68 -37.01 24.82
C ALA A 322 -97.53 -35.55 24.32
N GLU A 323 -98.62 -34.76 24.31
CA GLU A 323 -98.57 -33.33 23.95
C GLU A 323 -97.75 -32.49 24.95
N GLN A 324 -97.82 -32.80 26.25
CA GLN A 324 -97.00 -32.12 27.28
C GLN A 324 -95.52 -32.48 27.17
N ASP A 325 -95.20 -33.72 26.80
CA ASP A 325 -93.82 -34.16 26.59
C ASP A 325 -93.22 -33.60 25.29
N GLU A 326 -94.04 -33.39 24.24
CA GLU A 326 -93.64 -32.68 23.02
C GLU A 326 -93.28 -31.21 23.29
N LEU A 327 -94.09 -30.52 24.12
CA LEU A 327 -93.81 -29.16 24.57
C LEU A 327 -92.54 -29.05 25.43
N ARG A 328 -92.25 -30.06 26.28
CA ARG A 328 -90.98 -30.13 27.03
C ARG A 328 -89.79 -30.39 26.11
N ALA A 329 -89.94 -31.26 25.11
CA ALA A 329 -88.90 -31.55 24.12
C ALA A 329 -88.54 -30.29 23.31
N LYS A 330 -89.54 -29.52 22.86
CA LYS A 330 -89.31 -28.24 22.14
C LYS A 330 -88.60 -27.20 23.00
N ARG A 331 -88.99 -27.04 24.28
CA ARG A 331 -88.31 -26.14 25.22
C ARG A 331 -86.85 -26.56 25.50
N ASN A 332 -86.59 -27.86 25.62
CA ASN A 332 -85.23 -28.38 25.78
C ASN A 332 -84.38 -28.18 24.51
N GLN A 333 -84.94 -28.41 23.32
CA GLN A 333 -84.26 -28.15 22.06
C GLN A 333 -83.89 -26.67 21.92
N GLU A 334 -84.81 -25.75 22.23
CA GLU A 334 -84.52 -24.31 22.24
C GLU A 334 -83.49 -23.90 23.29
N ALA A 335 -83.53 -24.49 24.49
CA ALA A 335 -82.54 -24.21 25.54
C ALA A 335 -81.13 -24.67 25.12
N MET A 336 -81.04 -25.86 24.52
CA MET A 336 -79.79 -26.38 23.96
C MET A 336 -79.29 -25.48 22.82
N GLU A 337 -80.16 -25.03 21.93
CA GLU A 337 -79.80 -24.15 20.82
C GLU A 337 -79.36 -22.75 21.30
N ARG A 338 -79.99 -22.18 22.34
CA ARG A 338 -79.53 -20.92 22.95
C ARG A 338 -78.15 -21.08 23.59
N SER A 339 -77.94 -22.17 24.35
CA SER A 339 -76.64 -22.44 24.96
C SER A 339 -75.55 -22.69 23.92
N TRP A 340 -75.88 -23.32 22.79
CA TRP A 340 -74.96 -23.53 21.69
C TRP A 340 -74.58 -22.23 20.98
N ARG A 341 -75.56 -21.36 20.68
CA ARG A 341 -75.28 -20.02 20.13
C ARG A 341 -74.45 -19.13 21.07
N GLN A 342 -74.70 -19.21 22.37
CA GLN A 342 -73.89 -18.50 23.38
C GLN A 342 -72.45 -19.02 23.40
N LYS A 343 -72.26 -20.33 23.39
CA LYS A 343 -70.94 -20.96 23.38
C LYS A 343 -70.15 -20.68 22.09
N GLU A 344 -70.81 -20.68 20.93
CA GLU A 344 -70.19 -20.25 19.66
C GLU A 344 -69.79 -18.77 19.69
N LYS A 345 -70.65 -17.90 20.22
CA LYS A 345 -70.32 -16.48 20.38
C LYS A 345 -69.13 -16.25 21.32
N GLU A 346 -69.07 -16.96 22.44
CA GLU A 346 -67.94 -16.90 23.37
C GLU A 346 -66.64 -17.42 22.75
N ARG A 347 -66.72 -18.51 21.97
CA ARG A 347 -65.57 -19.04 21.23
C ARG A 347 -65.06 -18.05 20.20
N ALA A 348 -65.96 -17.45 19.42
CA ALA A 348 -65.62 -16.43 18.43
C ALA A 348 -65.00 -15.18 19.07
N LEU A 349 -65.48 -14.77 20.25
CA LEU A 349 -64.89 -13.67 21.02
C LEU A 349 -63.49 -14.01 21.51
N MET A 350 -63.28 -15.20 22.09
CA MET A 350 -61.95 -15.67 22.52
C MET A 350 -60.97 -15.78 21.35
N GLU A 351 -61.42 -16.28 20.21
CA GLU A 351 -60.63 -16.31 18.97
C GLU A 351 -60.31 -14.90 18.46
N ALA A 352 -61.25 -13.95 18.54
CA ALA A 352 -61.00 -12.56 18.18
C ALA A 352 -60.00 -11.87 19.12
N GLU A 353 -60.10 -12.11 20.43
CA GLU A 353 -59.19 -11.58 21.44
C GLU A 353 -57.77 -12.12 21.26
N THR A 354 -57.63 -13.44 21.07
CA THR A 354 -56.32 -14.08 20.81
C THR A 354 -55.71 -13.58 19.50
N ASN A 355 -56.50 -13.44 18.43
CA ASN A 355 -56.05 -12.85 17.18
C ASN A 355 -55.61 -11.38 17.35
N SER A 356 -56.34 -10.58 18.14
CA SER A 356 -55.97 -9.20 18.43
C SER A 356 -54.65 -9.10 19.20
N MET A 357 -54.45 -9.96 20.20
CA MET A 357 -53.20 -10.04 20.96
C MET A 357 -52.02 -10.46 20.08
N LEU A 358 -52.23 -11.42 19.17
CA LEU A 358 -51.22 -11.84 18.21
C LEU A 358 -50.88 -10.73 17.21
N GLN A 359 -51.88 -9.99 16.74
CA GLN A 359 -51.67 -8.83 15.87
C GLN A 359 -50.87 -7.73 16.57
N ARG A 360 -51.19 -7.41 17.83
CA ARG A 360 -50.42 -6.43 18.64
C ARG A 360 -48.96 -6.88 18.78
N SER A 361 -48.74 -8.13 19.16
CA SER A 361 -47.38 -8.70 19.29
C SER A 361 -46.60 -8.66 17.97
N ARG A 362 -47.26 -8.93 16.84
CA ARG A 362 -46.66 -8.81 15.50
C ARG A 362 -46.29 -7.37 15.16
N LEU A 363 -47.16 -6.41 15.46
CA LEU A 363 -46.88 -4.99 15.25
C LEU A 363 -45.71 -4.51 16.10
N GLU A 364 -45.65 -4.92 17.37
CA GLU A 364 -44.52 -4.63 18.25
C GLU A 364 -43.22 -5.24 17.71
N GLN A 365 -43.25 -6.49 17.23
CA GLN A 365 -42.09 -7.13 16.62
C GLN A 365 -41.64 -6.39 15.34
N VAL A 366 -42.58 -5.96 14.49
CA VAL A 366 -42.27 -5.18 13.29
C VAL A 366 -41.64 -3.85 13.68
N SER A 367 -42.23 -3.12 14.64
CA SER A 367 -41.71 -1.84 15.12
C SER A 367 -40.30 -1.98 15.72
N GLN A 368 -40.04 -3.04 16.50
CA GLN A 368 -38.70 -3.32 17.02
C GLN A 368 -37.71 -3.60 15.89
N LYS A 369 -38.08 -4.42 14.91
CA LYS A 369 -37.24 -4.70 13.73
C LYS A 369 -36.95 -3.43 12.93
N GLU A 370 -37.95 -2.59 12.70
CA GLU A 370 -37.78 -1.30 12.04
C GLU A 370 -36.83 -0.38 12.82
N HIS A 371 -36.97 -0.31 14.15
CA HIS A 371 -36.07 0.46 15.00
C HIS A 371 -34.62 -0.05 14.91
N PHE A 372 -34.40 -1.36 14.98
CA PHE A 372 -33.06 -1.94 14.82
C PHE A 372 -32.45 -1.65 13.46
N LEU A 373 -33.24 -1.76 12.38
CA LEU A 373 -32.79 -1.43 11.03
C LEU A 373 -32.45 0.06 10.90
N ALA A 374 -33.25 0.95 11.49
CA ALA A 374 -32.99 2.38 11.51
C ALA A 374 -31.69 2.72 12.28
N VAL A 375 -31.49 2.12 13.46
CA VAL A 375 -30.27 2.30 14.26
C VAL A 375 -29.04 1.77 13.51
N GLN A 376 -29.16 0.63 12.82
CA GLN A 376 -28.08 0.09 12.01
C GLN A 376 -27.74 1.02 10.84
N ALA A 377 -28.75 1.51 10.11
CA ALA A 377 -28.54 2.46 9.02
C ALA A 377 -27.87 3.76 9.50
N GLU A 378 -28.22 4.27 10.68
CA GLU A 378 -27.56 5.44 11.27
C GLU A 378 -26.12 5.15 11.69
N ARG A 379 -25.81 3.96 12.22
CA ARG A 379 -24.43 3.55 12.49
C ARG A 379 -23.60 3.46 11.21
N ASP A 380 -24.14 2.86 10.16
CA ASP A 380 -23.48 2.73 8.87
C ASP A 380 -23.24 4.10 8.22
N ARG A 381 -24.21 5.02 8.33
CA ARG A 381 -24.05 6.43 7.91
C ARG A 381 -22.94 7.12 8.69
N ALA A 382 -22.92 6.99 10.02
CA ALA A 382 -21.88 7.60 10.85
C ALA A 382 -20.48 7.01 10.56
N GLU A 383 -20.38 5.72 10.25
CA GLU A 383 -19.14 5.10 9.77
C GLU A 383 -18.71 5.64 8.41
N PHE A 384 -19.65 5.72 7.47
CA PHE A 384 -19.39 6.30 6.15
C PHE A 384 -18.91 7.74 6.23
N GLU A 385 -19.56 8.58 7.06
CA GLU A 385 -19.14 9.96 7.29
C GLU A 385 -17.74 10.05 7.91
N ARG A 386 -17.41 9.18 8.87
CA ARG A 386 -16.06 9.13 9.46
C ARG A 386 -15.02 8.81 8.40
N VAL A 387 -15.27 7.81 7.56
CA VAL A 387 -14.38 7.46 6.45
C VAL A 387 -14.24 8.62 5.46
N LEU A 388 -15.33 9.29 5.13
CA LEU A 388 -15.32 10.45 4.23
C LEU A 388 -14.50 11.61 4.80
N ARG A 389 -14.61 11.90 6.10
CA ARG A 389 -13.80 12.94 6.77
C ARG A 389 -12.31 12.61 6.71
N VAL A 390 -11.94 11.36 7.01
CA VAL A 390 -10.53 10.91 6.91
C VAL A 390 -10.02 11.02 5.47
N GLN A 391 -10.82 10.65 4.48
CA GLN A 391 -10.47 10.80 3.07
C GLN A 391 -10.29 12.28 2.69
N GLN A 392 -11.20 13.16 3.12
CA GLN A 392 -11.09 14.61 2.87
C GLN A 392 -9.84 15.21 3.52
N GLU A 393 -9.53 14.83 4.77
CA GLU A 393 -8.30 15.25 5.45
C GLU A 393 -7.05 14.77 4.72
N GLN A 394 -7.06 13.53 4.22
CA GLN A 394 -5.96 12.98 3.44
C GLN A 394 -5.75 13.74 2.13
N ILE A 395 -6.83 14.03 1.39
CA ILE A 395 -6.78 14.85 0.17
C ILE A 395 -6.26 16.26 0.47
N GLN A 396 -6.69 16.86 1.59
CA GLN A 396 -6.19 18.18 1.99
C GLN A 396 -4.70 18.16 2.35
N LYS A 397 -4.22 17.12 3.05
CA LYS A 397 -2.80 16.94 3.37
C LYS A 397 -1.97 16.78 2.11
N GLU A 398 -2.38 15.89 1.20
CA GLU A 398 -1.70 15.69 -0.08
C GLU A 398 -1.67 16.97 -0.93
N ARG A 399 -2.77 17.72 -0.95
CA ARG A 399 -2.83 19.02 -1.63
C ARG A 399 -1.86 20.03 -1.01
N LYS A 400 -1.79 20.12 0.32
CA LYS A 400 -0.83 20.99 1.01
C LYS A 400 0.62 20.61 0.71
N GLU A 401 0.96 19.32 0.76
CA GLU A 401 2.31 18.86 0.40
C GLU A 401 2.67 19.17 -1.05
N LEU A 402 1.73 19.04 -1.98
CA LEU A 402 1.93 19.43 -3.37
C LEU A 402 2.14 20.94 -3.49
N ASP A 403 1.31 21.75 -2.83
CA ASP A 403 1.45 23.20 -2.83
C ASP A 403 2.80 23.64 -2.25
N GLU A 404 3.25 23.04 -1.16
CA GLU A 404 4.59 23.26 -0.58
C GLU A 404 5.71 22.91 -1.56
N LYS A 405 5.67 21.74 -2.18
CA LYS A 405 6.64 21.33 -3.21
C LYS A 405 6.65 22.29 -4.40
N THR A 406 5.48 22.74 -4.87
CA THR A 406 5.42 23.73 -5.96
C THR A 406 6.00 25.07 -5.54
N LEU A 407 5.80 25.49 -4.29
CA LEU A 407 6.37 26.71 -3.75
C LEU A 407 7.90 26.61 -3.65
N GLU A 408 8.43 25.49 -3.19
CA GLU A 408 9.87 25.21 -3.16
C GLU A 408 10.49 25.24 -4.56
N LEU A 409 9.85 24.59 -5.53
CA LEU A 409 10.29 24.63 -6.93
C LEU A 409 10.25 26.07 -7.48
N LYS A 410 9.23 26.86 -7.16
CA LYS A 410 9.15 28.28 -7.53
C LYS A 410 10.27 29.10 -6.89
N LYS A 411 10.56 28.88 -5.61
CA LYS A 411 11.68 29.54 -4.89
C LYS A 411 13.02 29.17 -5.53
N HIS A 412 13.26 27.89 -5.77
CA HIS A 412 14.46 27.40 -6.44
C HIS A 412 14.61 27.98 -7.86
N ALA A 413 13.53 28.02 -8.64
CA ALA A 413 13.53 28.62 -9.97
C ALA A 413 13.73 30.15 -9.94
N ALA A 414 13.27 30.85 -8.90
CA ALA A 414 13.54 32.28 -8.70
C ALA A 414 15.01 32.52 -8.34
N GLU A 415 15.58 31.65 -7.50
CA GLU A 415 16.98 31.69 -7.08
C GLU A 415 17.93 31.42 -8.26
N LEU A 416 17.64 30.40 -9.08
CA LEU A 416 18.41 30.17 -10.33
C LEU A 416 18.35 31.37 -11.26
N ARG A 417 17.17 31.99 -11.42
CA ARG A 417 17.04 33.22 -12.21
C ARG A 417 17.82 34.39 -11.62
N ARG A 418 17.93 34.49 -10.30
CA ARG A 418 18.78 35.49 -9.63
C ARG A 418 20.26 35.22 -9.93
N GLN A 419 20.72 33.98 -9.79
CA GLN A 419 22.09 33.58 -10.07
C GLN A 419 22.50 33.83 -11.52
N VAL A 420 21.61 33.54 -12.47
CA VAL A 420 21.83 33.85 -13.89
C VAL A 420 22.01 35.36 -14.08
N ARG A 421 21.11 36.19 -13.54
CA ARG A 421 21.24 37.65 -13.61
C ARG A 421 22.54 38.17 -12.99
N GLU A 422 22.95 37.61 -11.85
CA GLU A 422 24.22 38.01 -11.20
C GLU A 422 25.44 37.62 -12.02
N ASN A 423 25.42 36.44 -12.64
CA ASN A 423 26.50 36.00 -13.52
C ASN A 423 26.54 36.85 -14.80
N GLU A 424 25.39 37.16 -15.40
CA GLU A 424 25.29 38.09 -16.53
C GLU A 424 25.83 39.47 -16.17
N GLN A 425 25.49 40.00 -14.99
CA GLN A 425 26.03 41.27 -14.50
C GLN A 425 27.54 41.20 -14.30
N LYS A 426 28.07 40.13 -13.70
CA LYS A 426 29.53 39.95 -13.55
C LYS A 426 30.22 39.89 -14.90
N GLN A 427 29.69 39.15 -15.87
CA GLN A 427 30.23 39.10 -17.22
C GLN A 427 30.21 40.49 -17.88
N LEU A 428 29.11 41.23 -17.72
CA LEU A 428 28.98 42.59 -18.24
C LEU A 428 30.00 43.53 -17.60
N MET A 429 30.19 43.46 -16.28
CA MET A 429 31.22 44.22 -15.56
C MET A 429 32.63 43.87 -16.03
N THR A 430 32.99 42.58 -16.12
CA THR A 430 34.31 42.17 -16.63
C THR A 430 34.56 42.67 -18.06
N ARG A 431 33.50 42.73 -18.87
CA ARG A 431 33.58 43.26 -20.24
C ARG A 431 33.74 44.78 -20.25
N ILE A 432 33.04 45.51 -19.38
CA ILE A 432 33.26 46.95 -19.17
C ILE A 432 34.69 47.20 -18.71
N ASP A 433 35.19 46.50 -17.69
CA ASP A 433 36.54 46.64 -17.16
C ASP A 433 37.61 46.38 -18.23
N TYR A 434 37.40 45.36 -19.08
CA TYR A 434 38.27 45.09 -20.22
C TYR A 434 38.29 46.25 -21.23
N PHE A 435 37.12 46.78 -21.59
CA PHE A 435 37.03 47.92 -22.51
C PHE A 435 37.59 49.20 -21.90
N GLU A 436 37.39 49.44 -20.61
CA GLU A 436 37.99 50.57 -19.89
C GLU A 436 39.52 50.43 -19.83
N GLY A 437 40.04 49.23 -19.55
CA GLY A 437 41.47 48.95 -19.61
C GLY A 437 42.06 49.22 -20.99
N ALA A 438 41.35 48.82 -22.06
CA ALA A 438 41.75 49.11 -23.44
C ALA A 438 41.70 50.62 -23.75
N LYS A 439 40.67 51.34 -23.30
CA LYS A 439 40.58 52.81 -23.44
C LYS A 439 41.73 53.51 -22.71
N ARG A 440 42.04 53.11 -21.47
CA ARG A 440 43.18 53.66 -20.71
C ARG A 440 44.51 53.43 -21.43
N LEU A 441 44.72 52.23 -21.98
CA LEU A 441 45.92 51.93 -22.76
C LEU A 441 46.01 52.77 -24.05
N GLN A 442 44.89 53.00 -24.73
CA GLN A 442 44.82 53.87 -25.89
C GLN A 442 45.08 55.34 -25.52
N GLU A 443 44.53 55.82 -24.40
CA GLU A 443 44.78 57.17 -23.88
C GLU A 443 46.25 57.36 -23.49
N GLU A 444 46.85 56.41 -22.78
CA GLU A 444 48.29 56.43 -22.48
C GLU A 444 49.15 56.41 -23.75
N ALA A 445 48.80 55.58 -24.73
CA ALA A 445 49.50 55.54 -26.01
C ALA A 445 49.35 56.87 -26.77
N ARG A 446 48.16 57.50 -26.72
CA ARG A 446 47.92 58.83 -27.29
C ARG A 446 48.74 59.90 -26.60
N GLN A 447 48.80 59.89 -25.26
CA GLN A 447 49.64 60.81 -24.48
C GLN A 447 51.13 60.58 -24.75
N ARG A 448 51.59 59.33 -24.91
CA ARG A 448 52.97 59.01 -25.31
C ARG A 448 53.29 59.54 -26.71
N ARG A 449 52.37 59.36 -27.68
CA ARG A 449 52.51 59.91 -29.04
C ARG A 449 52.55 61.44 -29.02
N ALA A 450 51.62 62.10 -28.32
CA ALA A 450 51.62 63.55 -28.19
C ALA A 450 52.94 64.09 -27.60
N ARG A 451 53.45 63.46 -26.52
CA ARG A 451 54.76 63.82 -25.96
C ARG A 451 55.92 63.64 -26.94
N LEU A 452 55.90 62.58 -27.75
CA LEU A 452 56.90 62.36 -28.79
C LEU A 452 56.79 63.39 -29.91
N ASP A 453 55.57 63.73 -30.32
CA ASP A 453 55.32 64.72 -31.37
C ASP A 453 55.74 66.13 -30.92
N ASP A 454 55.47 66.50 -29.66
CA ASP A 454 55.96 67.74 -29.07
C ASP A 454 57.50 67.79 -29.01
N LEU A 455 58.15 66.66 -28.69
CA LEU A 455 59.61 66.56 -28.68
C LEU A 455 60.19 66.65 -30.10
N LYS A 456 59.55 66.01 -31.09
CA LYS A 456 59.92 66.11 -32.50
C LYS A 456 59.78 67.56 -33.01
N LYS A 457 58.72 68.26 -32.62
CA LYS A 457 58.52 69.69 -32.96
C LYS A 457 59.61 70.58 -32.37
N LYS A 458 59.90 70.43 -31.08
CA LYS A 458 61.00 71.16 -30.41
C LYS A 458 62.34 70.91 -31.09
N LYS A 459 62.65 69.65 -31.44
CA LYS A 459 63.89 69.30 -32.16
C LYS A 459 63.93 69.89 -33.57
N LEU A 460 62.79 69.99 -34.25
CA LEU A 460 62.71 70.64 -35.56
C LEU A 460 62.91 72.16 -35.46
N GLU A 461 62.36 72.80 -34.42
CA GLU A 461 62.60 74.22 -34.12
C GLU A 461 64.07 74.47 -33.77
N GLU A 462 64.70 73.60 -32.97
CA GLU A 462 66.14 73.66 -32.72
C GLU A 462 66.97 73.55 -34.01
N LEU A 463 66.59 72.65 -34.94
CA LEU A 463 67.25 72.51 -36.24
C LEU A 463 67.07 73.75 -37.13
N LYS A 464 65.89 74.39 -37.09
CA LYS A 464 65.63 75.66 -37.79
C LYS A 464 66.46 76.80 -37.20
N MET A 465 66.53 76.90 -35.87
CA MET A 465 67.34 77.91 -35.16
C MET A 465 68.85 77.71 -35.37
N ALA A 466 69.30 76.47 -35.57
CA ALA A 466 70.68 76.15 -35.94
C ALA A 466 71.06 76.55 -37.39
N GLY A 467 70.13 77.14 -38.16
CA GLY A 467 70.40 77.72 -39.49
C GLY A 467 70.37 76.72 -40.65
N LEU A 468 69.74 75.56 -40.48
CA LEU A 468 69.66 74.55 -41.54
C LEU A 468 68.66 74.96 -42.64
N PRO A 469 69.02 74.87 -43.94
CA PRO A 469 68.11 75.22 -45.03
C PRO A 469 66.80 74.40 -45.03
N ASP A 470 65.68 75.07 -45.31
CA ASP A 470 64.31 74.52 -45.21
C ASP A 470 64.05 73.24 -46.00
N LYS A 471 64.82 73.00 -47.07
CA LYS A 471 64.76 71.77 -47.87
C LYS A 471 65.08 70.52 -47.02
N TYR A 472 66.03 70.63 -46.10
CA TYR A 472 66.42 69.51 -45.21
C TYR A 472 65.45 69.38 -44.03
N CYS A 473 64.98 70.48 -43.46
CA CYS A 473 63.92 70.47 -42.45
C CYS A 473 62.63 69.82 -42.98
N SER A 474 62.25 70.11 -44.22
CA SER A 474 61.08 69.49 -44.88
C SER A 474 61.25 67.99 -45.14
N MET A 475 62.47 67.53 -45.41
CA MET A 475 62.74 66.09 -45.50
C MET A 475 62.65 65.40 -44.14
N VAL A 476 63.08 66.06 -43.06
CA VAL A 476 62.96 65.53 -41.69
C VAL A 476 61.50 65.45 -41.26
N VAL A 477 60.67 66.45 -41.57
CA VAL A 477 59.21 66.42 -41.35
C VAL A 477 58.58 65.18 -42.00
N ARG A 478 58.89 64.92 -43.28
CA ARG A 478 58.34 63.79 -44.03
C ARG A 478 58.86 62.44 -43.58
N LYS A 479 60.12 62.34 -43.13
CA LYS A 479 60.72 61.07 -42.70
C LYS A 479 60.41 60.70 -41.25
N ALA A 480 60.17 61.69 -40.39
CA ALA A 480 59.88 61.47 -38.97
C ALA A 480 58.38 61.55 -38.63
N ASP A 481 57.52 61.65 -39.65
CA ASP A 481 56.06 61.79 -39.55
C ASP A 481 55.66 62.82 -38.48
N ILE A 482 56.25 64.01 -38.57
CA ILE A 482 55.95 65.09 -37.63
C ILE A 482 54.61 65.70 -38.05
N PRO A 483 53.59 65.75 -37.17
CA PRO A 483 52.34 66.40 -37.51
C PRO A 483 52.59 67.89 -37.76
N VAL A 484 52.48 68.28 -39.02
CA VAL A 484 52.47 69.67 -39.46
C VAL A 484 51.12 70.24 -39.07
N ALA A 485 51.12 71.43 -38.45
CA ALA A 485 49.89 72.14 -38.13
C ALA A 485 49.20 72.63 -39.41
#